data_AF-A0A314Y2B6-F1
#
_entry.id   AF-A0A314Y2B6-F1
#
_cell.length_a   1.000
_cell.length_b   1.000
_cell.length_c   1.000
_cell.angle_alpha   90.00
_cell.angle_beta   90.00
_cell.angle_gamma   90.00
#
_symmetry.space_group_name_H-M   'P 1'
#
loop_
_entity.id
_entity.type
_entity.pdbx_description
1 polymer ?
#
loop_
_entity_poly.entity_id
_entity_poly.type
_entity_poly.pdbx_seq_one_letter_code
_entity_poly.pdbx_strand_id
1 'polypeptide(L)'
;MDLLLEYHSLNFIAKPPSNRRQVRWHKPLPGTVKINVDGAFNSTIGSYFCALRVVFNFITRSDHKASVFFRTTTPDHFENGEWFSGGHCNRSVPFKEGEVDLKDVDNVMRNIELEEFEKAAAKGSEEGVNLKLLDTTHLY
;
A
#
# COMPACT_ATOMS: atom_id res chain seq x y z
N MET A 1 -5.37 -7.84 28.10
CA MET A 1 -3.93 -7.50 28.15
C MET A 1 -3.24 -8.85 28.13
N ASP A 2 -2.65 -9.33 27.04
CA ASP A 2 -1.74 -8.63 26.14
C ASP A 2 -1.88 -9.08 24.68
N LEU A 3 -2.05 -8.11 23.79
CA LEU A 3 -2.06 -8.25 22.32
C LEU A 3 -0.72 -7.83 21.69
N LEU A 4 0.34 -7.71 22.51
CA LEU A 4 1.60 -7.06 22.12
C LEU A 4 2.75 -8.03 21.74
N LEU A 5 2.54 -9.34 21.75
CA LEU A 5 3.63 -10.31 21.49
C LEU A 5 3.62 -11.01 20.13
N GLU A 6 2.65 -10.72 19.25
CA GLU A 6 2.59 -11.39 17.93
C GLU A 6 3.04 -10.53 16.75
N TYR A 7 3.36 -9.25 16.95
CA TYR A 7 3.77 -8.33 15.87
C TYR A 7 5.23 -8.50 15.41
N HIS A 8 6.01 -9.38 16.04
CA HIS A 8 7.43 -9.57 15.75
C HIS A 8 7.75 -10.65 14.68
N SER A 9 6.74 -11.20 13.99
CA SER A 9 6.95 -12.42 13.16
C SER A 9 6.67 -12.30 11.66
N LEU A 10 6.13 -11.19 11.16
CA LEU A 10 5.93 -11.03 9.71
C LEU A 10 7.15 -10.38 9.06
N ASN A 11 8.24 -11.15 9.01
CA ASN A 11 9.33 -10.90 8.08
C ASN A 11 8.78 -11.05 6.65
N PHE A 12 8.51 -9.94 5.97
CA PHE A 12 8.45 -9.94 4.51
C PHE A 12 9.85 -10.29 4.00
N ILE A 13 10.10 -11.58 3.72
CA ILE A 13 11.29 -12.02 3.01
C ILE A 13 11.08 -11.68 1.52
N ALA A 14 11.38 -10.45 1.14
CA ALA A 14 11.68 -10.13 -0.25
C ALA A 14 13.00 -10.83 -0.59
N LYS A 15 12.97 -11.96 -1.31
CA LYS A 15 14.18 -12.57 -1.84
C LYS A 15 14.85 -11.56 -2.79
N PRO A 16 16.08 -11.10 -2.53
CA PRO A 16 16.75 -10.20 -3.46
C PRO A 16 17.07 -10.95 -4.76
N PRO A 17 16.89 -10.33 -5.94
CA PRO A 17 17.34 -10.92 -7.20
C PRO A 17 18.87 -11.07 -7.15
N SER A 18 19.35 -12.22 -7.63
CA SER A 18 20.70 -12.76 -7.43
C SER A 18 21.86 -11.94 -8.02
N ASN A 19 21.61 -10.76 -8.59
CA ASN A 19 22.65 -10.00 -9.26
C ASN A 19 22.32 -8.49 -9.34
N ARG A 20 22.70 -7.71 -8.34
CA ARG A 20 22.84 -6.25 -8.50
C ARG A 20 23.95 -5.71 -7.59
N ARG A 21 24.94 -5.08 -8.22
CA ARG A 21 26.09 -4.41 -7.60
C ARG A 21 25.63 -3.52 -6.43
N GLN A 22 26.21 -3.70 -5.24
CA GLN A 22 26.02 -2.81 -4.10
C GLN A 22 26.27 -1.36 -4.52
N VAL A 23 25.25 -0.51 -4.38
CA VAL A 23 25.42 0.94 -4.53
C VAL A 23 26.21 1.43 -3.32
N ARG A 24 27.42 1.95 -3.55
CA ARG A 24 28.28 2.49 -2.50
C ARG A 24 27.70 3.82 -2.01
N TRP A 25 27.09 3.81 -0.83
CA TRP A 25 26.66 5.03 -0.15
C TRP A 25 27.89 5.86 0.26
N HIS A 26 27.99 7.10 -0.24
CA HIS A 26 28.98 8.07 0.23
C HIS A 26 28.62 8.49 1.66
N LYS A 27 29.63 8.70 2.53
CA LYS A 27 29.40 9.14 3.90
C LYS A 27 28.68 10.50 3.90
N PRO A 28 27.61 10.68 4.70
CA PRO A 28 26.89 11.95 4.75
C PRO A 28 27.77 13.07 5.31
N LEU A 29 27.53 14.30 4.84
CA LEU A 29 28.26 15.49 5.27
C LEU A 29 27.95 15.83 6.74
N PRO A 30 28.90 16.45 7.48
CA PRO A 30 28.68 16.84 8.87
C PRO A 30 27.50 17.81 8.99
N GLY A 31 26.54 17.51 9.86
CA GLY A 31 25.31 18.30 10.05
C GLY A 31 24.05 17.74 9.38
N THR A 32 24.15 16.60 8.68
CA THR A 32 22.97 15.94 8.11
C THR A 32 22.25 15.11 9.17
N VAL A 33 21.02 15.49 9.54
CA VAL A 33 20.12 14.65 10.34
C VAL A 33 19.72 13.45 9.49
N LYS A 34 20.09 12.24 9.92
CA LYS A 34 19.53 11.01 9.36
C LYS A 34 18.10 10.87 9.86
N ILE A 35 17.12 11.24 9.03
CA ILE A 35 15.74 10.87 9.30
C ILE A 35 15.66 9.36 9.06
N ASN A 36 15.38 8.58 10.10
CA ASN A 36 15.20 7.14 9.98
C ASN A 36 13.83 6.89 9.32
N VAL A 37 13.79 6.97 7.99
CA VAL A 37 12.57 6.82 7.20
C VAL A 37 11.98 5.43 7.31
N ASP A 38 12.79 4.42 7.66
CA ASP A 38 12.34 3.03 7.82
C ASP A 38 11.34 2.89 8.97
N GLY A 39 11.52 3.62 10.08
CA GLY A 39 10.64 3.55 11.25
C GLY A 39 9.27 4.19 11.02
N ALA A 40 9.25 5.39 10.42
CA ALA A 40 8.01 6.13 10.16
C ALA A 40 7.21 5.55 8.98
N PHE A 41 7.91 5.02 7.97
CA PHE A 41 7.27 4.30 6.87
C PHE A 41 6.60 3.01 7.34
N ASN A 42 7.30 2.21 8.15
CA ASN A 42 6.74 0.99 8.73
C ASN A 42 5.56 1.26 9.68
N SER A 43 5.61 2.35 10.46
CA SER A 43 4.48 2.71 11.35
C SER A 43 3.25 3.17 10.57
N THR A 44 3.45 3.90 9.46
CA THR A 44 2.35 4.37 8.59
C THR A 44 1.69 3.21 7.87
N ILE A 45 2.48 2.31 7.27
CA ILE A 45 1.98 1.08 6.62
C ILE A 45 1.23 0.20 7.64
N GLY A 46 1.80 0.02 8.84
CA GLY A 46 1.16 -0.75 9.89
C GLY A 46 -0.20 -0.18 10.31
N SER A 47 -0.30 1.15 10.39
CA SER A 47 -1.57 1.84 10.70
C SER A 47 -2.61 1.64 9.60
N TYR A 48 -2.18 1.74 8.34
CA TYR A 48 -3.04 1.51 7.18
C TYR A 48 -3.58 0.08 7.16
N PHE A 49 -2.71 -0.90 7.35
CA PHE A 49 -3.05 -2.31 7.45
C PHE A 49 -4.05 -2.60 8.59
N CYS A 50 -3.82 -2.04 9.77
CA CYS A 50 -4.76 -2.15 10.90
C CYS A 50 -6.14 -1.56 10.55
N ALA A 51 -6.19 -0.42 9.86
CA ALA A 51 -7.43 0.20 9.46
C ALA A 51 -8.22 -0.71 8.49
N LEU A 52 -7.56 -1.28 7.48
CA LEU A 52 -8.18 -2.23 6.55
C LEU A 52 -8.77 -3.43 7.30
N ARG A 53 -8.02 -4.01 8.23
CA ARG A 53 -8.49 -5.13 9.07
C ARG A 53 -9.73 -4.80 9.87
N VAL A 54 -9.79 -3.63 10.49
CA VAL A 54 -10.94 -3.21 11.29
C VAL A 54 -12.17 -3.06 10.39
N VAL A 55 -12.02 -2.39 9.24
CA VAL A 55 -13.11 -2.15 8.29
C VAL A 55 -13.62 -3.47 7.69
N PHE A 56 -12.73 -4.35 7.23
CA PHE A 56 -13.13 -5.64 6.67
C PHE A 56 -13.75 -6.57 7.72
N ASN A 57 -13.26 -6.56 8.96
CA ASN A 57 -13.92 -7.30 10.04
C ASN A 57 -15.32 -6.77 10.35
N PHE A 58 -15.53 -5.46 10.28
CA PHE A 58 -16.86 -4.87 10.41
C PHE A 58 -17.78 -5.31 9.28
N ILE A 59 -17.32 -5.21 8.03
CA ILE A 59 -18.09 -5.58 6.84
C ILE A 59 -18.46 -7.08 6.86
N THR A 60 -17.50 -7.95 7.17
CA THR A 60 -17.70 -9.41 7.15
C THR A 60 -18.58 -9.93 8.28
N ARG A 61 -18.80 -9.14 9.34
CA ARG A 61 -19.65 -9.50 10.49
C ARG A 61 -21.00 -8.79 10.49
N SER A 62 -21.26 -7.98 9.48
CA SER A 62 -22.47 -7.17 9.39
C SER A 62 -23.61 -8.01 8.80
N ASP A 63 -24.77 -8.03 9.46
CA ASP A 63 -25.99 -8.68 8.96
C ASP A 63 -26.67 -7.90 7.80
N HIS A 64 -26.15 -6.72 7.43
CA HIS A 64 -26.66 -5.93 6.32
C HIS A 64 -26.36 -6.59 4.96
N LYS A 65 -27.39 -6.76 4.13
CA LYS A 65 -27.30 -7.29 2.76
C LYS A 65 -26.89 -6.24 1.71
N ALA A 66 -25.87 -5.45 2.02
CA ALA A 66 -25.35 -4.43 1.10
C ALA A 66 -24.38 -5.05 0.08
N SER A 67 -24.29 -4.44 -1.10
CA SER A 67 -23.16 -4.67 -2.01
C SER A 67 -22.08 -3.66 -1.69
N VAL A 68 -20.90 -4.14 -1.27
CA VAL A 68 -19.77 -3.30 -0.86
C VAL A 68 -18.70 -3.36 -1.93
N PHE A 69 -18.20 -2.20 -2.35
CA PHE A 69 -17.06 -2.10 -3.26
C PHE A 69 -15.86 -1.55 -2.50
N PHE A 70 -14.75 -2.27 -2.53
CA PHE A 70 -13.48 -1.80 -2.02
C PHE A 70 -12.64 -1.26 -3.19
N ARG A 71 -12.35 0.04 -3.15
CA ARG A 71 -11.49 0.71 -4.13
C ARG A 71 -10.04 0.69 -3.65
N THR A 72 -9.13 0.23 -4.48
CA THR A 72 -7.69 0.26 -4.18
C THR A 72 -7.12 1.68 -4.19
N THR A 73 -5.86 1.81 -3.78
CA THR A 73 -5.09 3.04 -3.86
C THR A 73 -5.08 3.58 -5.28
N THR A 74 -5.15 4.91 -5.38
CA THR A 74 -5.02 5.65 -6.63
C THR A 74 -3.62 6.25 -6.62
N PRO A 75 -2.71 5.80 -7.51
CA PRO A 75 -1.36 6.32 -7.57
C PRO A 75 -1.34 7.82 -7.83
N ASP A 76 -0.29 8.45 -7.33
CA ASP A 76 0.00 9.82 -7.70
C ASP A 76 0.55 9.89 -9.15
N HIS A 77 0.34 11.01 -9.82
CA HIS A 77 0.75 11.25 -11.21
C HIS A 77 1.46 12.61 -11.36
N PHE A 78 2.09 13.07 -10.27
CA PHE A 78 2.79 14.35 -10.28
C PHE A 78 4.13 14.23 -11.01
N GLU A 79 4.41 15.22 -11.86
CA GLU A 79 5.68 15.40 -12.56
C GLU A 79 6.45 16.57 -11.92
N ASN A 80 7.79 16.53 -12.03
CA ASN A 80 8.72 17.57 -11.52
C ASN A 80 8.64 17.84 -10.01
N GLY A 81 8.08 16.92 -9.24
CA GLY A 81 7.94 17.01 -7.79
C GLY A 81 6.84 16.08 -7.28
N GLU A 82 6.74 15.99 -5.97
CA GLU A 82 5.65 15.30 -5.29
C GLU A 82 4.50 16.28 -5.02
N TRP A 83 3.34 15.76 -4.63
CA TRP A 83 2.16 16.55 -4.29
C TRP A 83 2.45 17.66 -3.25
N PHE A 84 3.41 17.43 -2.35
CA PHE A 84 3.80 18.36 -1.28
C PHE A 84 5.02 19.23 -1.62
N SER A 85 5.70 19.00 -2.76
CA SER A 85 6.96 19.69 -3.10
C SER A 85 6.89 20.47 -4.42
N GLY A 86 5.67 20.78 -4.88
CA GLY A 86 5.44 21.59 -6.08
C GLY A 86 5.32 20.76 -7.37
N GLY A 87 5.08 19.46 -7.26
CA GLY A 87 4.75 18.62 -8.41
C GLY A 87 3.44 19.05 -9.08
N HIS A 88 3.35 18.83 -10.39
CA HIS A 88 2.17 19.18 -11.18
C HIS A 88 1.93 18.15 -12.28
N CYS A 89 0.70 18.09 -12.81
CA CYS A 89 0.41 17.33 -14.02
C CYS A 89 -0.21 18.25 -15.07
N ASN A 90 0.48 18.45 -16.19
CA ASN A 90 0.01 19.26 -17.31
C ASN A 90 -0.43 18.41 -18.51
N ARG A 91 -0.61 17.10 -18.31
CA ARG A 91 -1.06 16.20 -19.36
C ARG A 91 -2.52 16.46 -19.67
N SER A 92 -2.86 16.47 -20.96
CA SER A 92 -4.24 16.54 -21.46
C SER A 92 -4.78 15.20 -21.93
N VAL A 93 -3.94 14.16 -21.92
CA VAL A 93 -4.27 12.79 -22.29
C VAL A 93 -3.69 11.81 -21.26
N PRO A 94 -4.37 10.67 -20.99
CA PRO A 94 -3.88 9.63 -20.09
C PRO A 94 -2.52 9.06 -20.51
N PHE A 95 -1.90 8.28 -19.62
CA PHE A 95 -0.76 7.47 -20.02
C PHE A 95 -1.21 6.35 -20.97
N LYS A 96 -0.32 5.95 -21.88
CA LYS A 96 -0.49 4.68 -22.59
C LYS A 96 0.10 3.56 -21.75
N GLU A 97 -0.34 2.34 -22.03
CA GLU A 97 0.18 1.14 -21.39
C GLU A 97 1.73 1.10 -21.49
N GLY A 98 2.39 0.99 -20.34
CA GLY A 98 3.84 0.94 -20.22
C GLY A 98 4.57 2.30 -20.26
N GLU A 99 3.86 3.43 -20.30
CA GLU A 99 4.52 4.76 -20.24
C GLU A 99 4.99 5.15 -18.83
N VAL A 100 4.39 4.58 -17.79
CA VAL A 100 4.76 4.83 -16.40
C VAL A 100 4.56 3.57 -15.57
N ASP A 101 5.45 3.39 -14.60
CA ASP A 101 5.38 2.32 -13.61
C ASP A 101 4.84 2.86 -12.29
N LEU A 102 4.21 1.98 -11.51
CA LEU A 102 3.82 2.30 -10.14
C LEU A 102 5.03 2.66 -9.29
N LYS A 103 4.93 3.74 -8.52
CA LYS A 103 5.92 4.10 -7.51
C LYS A 103 5.99 3.06 -6.39
N ASP A 104 7.13 2.99 -5.70
CA ASP A 104 7.38 1.99 -4.65
C ASP A 104 6.29 1.98 -3.56
N VAL A 105 5.85 3.16 -3.11
CA VAL A 105 4.83 3.29 -2.05
C VAL A 105 3.46 2.79 -2.54
N ASP A 106 3.06 3.16 -3.75
CA ASP A 106 1.78 2.72 -4.33
C ASP A 106 1.76 1.20 -4.56
N ASN A 107 2.88 0.63 -5.01
CA ASN A 107 3.04 -0.82 -5.13
C ASN A 107 2.86 -1.52 -3.77
N VAL A 108 3.50 -1.01 -2.71
CA VAL A 108 3.39 -1.60 -1.37
C VAL A 108 1.96 -1.50 -0.83
N MET A 109 1.32 -0.33 -0.97
CA MET A 109 -0.06 -0.13 -0.53
C MET A 109 -1.03 -1.06 -1.28
N ARG A 110 -0.93 -1.13 -2.61
CA ARG A 110 -1.78 -2.01 -3.43
C ARG A 110 -1.63 -3.47 -3.03
N ASN A 111 -0.41 -3.94 -2.80
CA ASN A 111 -0.18 -5.34 -2.41
C ASN A 111 -0.85 -5.67 -1.06
N ILE A 112 -0.75 -4.76 -0.09
CA ILE A 112 -1.41 -4.90 1.21
C ILE A 112 -2.94 -4.90 1.09
N GLU A 113 -3.47 -3.99 0.28
CA GLU A 113 -4.90 -3.88 0.00
C GLU A 113 -5.47 -5.16 -0.61
N LEU A 114 -4.78 -5.73 -1.61
CA LEU A 114 -5.18 -6.97 -2.25
C LEU A 114 -5.12 -8.14 -1.25
N GLU A 115 -4.05 -8.24 -0.47
CA GLU A 115 -3.89 -9.31 0.53
C GLU A 115 -5.02 -9.29 1.58
N GLU A 116 -5.34 -8.12 2.14
CA GLU A 116 -6.40 -8.00 3.14
C GLU A 116 -7.79 -8.11 2.53
N PHE A 117 -7.98 -7.64 1.29
CA PHE A 117 -9.22 -7.84 0.55
C PHE A 117 -9.49 -9.32 0.30
N GLU A 118 -8.51 -10.10 -0.15
CA GLU A 118 -8.67 -11.54 -0.42
C GLU A 118 -9.10 -12.30 0.83
N LYS A 119 -8.49 -12.00 1.99
CA LYS A 119 -8.90 -12.55 3.29
C LYS A 119 -10.34 -12.19 3.65
N ALA A 120 -10.70 -10.92 3.45
CA ALA A 120 -12.04 -10.42 3.73
C ALA A 120 -13.10 -11.02 2.79
N ALA A 121 -12.78 -11.18 1.51
CA ALA A 121 -13.67 -11.74 0.51
C ALA A 121 -13.91 -13.23 0.76
N ALA A 122 -12.87 -13.99 1.11
CA ALA A 122 -13.01 -15.40 1.49
C ALA A 122 -13.96 -15.57 2.69
N LYS A 123 -13.72 -14.83 3.77
CA LYS A 123 -14.57 -14.85 4.96
C LYS A 123 -15.99 -14.34 4.68
N GLY A 124 -16.11 -13.24 3.93
CA GLY A 124 -17.40 -12.66 3.57
C GLY A 124 -18.24 -13.59 2.72
N SER A 125 -17.63 -14.40 1.85
CA SER A 125 -18.35 -15.37 1.04
C SER A 125 -18.98 -16.49 1.88
N GLU A 126 -18.35 -16.89 2.99
CA GLU A 126 -18.92 -17.87 3.93
C GLU A 126 -20.15 -17.30 4.66
N GLU A 127 -20.11 -16.00 4.98
CA GLU A 127 -21.16 -15.26 5.70
C GLU A 127 -22.22 -14.65 4.76
N GLY A 128 -22.14 -14.87 3.45
CA GLY A 128 -23.08 -14.35 2.45
C GLY A 128 -22.96 -12.85 2.16
N VAL A 129 -21.83 -12.22 2.50
CA VAL A 129 -21.51 -10.81 2.23
C VAL A 129 -21.08 -10.62 0.77
N ASN A 130 -21.67 -9.61 0.11
CA ASN A 130 -21.32 -9.25 -1.27
C ASN A 130 -20.24 -8.16 -1.29
N LEU A 131 -18.98 -8.57 -1.15
CA LEU A 131 -17.81 -7.71 -1.22
C LEU A 131 -17.12 -7.84 -2.58
N LYS A 132 -16.90 -6.72 -3.27
CA LYS A 132 -16.31 -6.66 -4.61
C LYS A 132 -15.08 -5.76 -4.64
N LEU A 133 -14.08 -6.17 -5.40
CA LEU A 133 -12.88 -5.37 -5.65
C LEU A 133 -13.12 -4.42 -6.82
N LEU A 134 -12.75 -3.16 -6.63
CA LEU A 134 -12.61 -2.17 -7.69
C LEU A 134 -11.14 -1.74 -7.73
N ASP A 135 -10.33 -2.49 -8.48
CA ASP A 135 -8.91 -2.18 -8.62
C ASP A 135 -8.72 -1.04 -9.62
N THR A 136 -8.42 0.15 -9.11
CA THR A 136 -8.16 1.35 -9.91
C THR A 136 -6.68 1.66 -10.08
N THR A 137 -5.79 0.83 -9.53
CA THR A 137 -4.39 1.20 -9.39
C THR A 137 -3.66 1.30 -10.73
N HIS A 138 -4.16 0.65 -11.79
CA HIS A 138 -3.59 0.71 -13.15
C HIS A 138 -4.39 1.56 -14.13
N LEU A 139 -5.29 2.42 -13.66
CA LEU A 139 -6.17 3.23 -14.52
C LEU A 139 -5.62 4.65 -14.81
N TYR A 140 -4.30 4.85 -14.74
CA TYR A 140 -3.61 6.14 -14.99
C TYR A 140 -3.21 6.33 -16.46
#